data_AF-A0A967LNX5-F1
#
_entry.id   AF-A0A967LNX5-F1
#
_cell.length_a   1.000
_cell.length_b   1.000
_cell.length_c   1.000
_cell.angle_alpha   90.00
_cell.angle_beta   90.00
_cell.angle_gamma   90.00
#
_symmetry.space_group_name_H-M   'P 1'
#
loop_
_entity.id
_entity.type
_entity.pdbx_description
1 polymer ?
#
loop_
_entity_poly.entity_id
_entity_poly.type
_entity_poly.pdbx_seq_one_letter_code
_entity_poly.pdbx_strand_id
1 'polypeptide(L)'
;GGVPNLPDWVTREAYSHECASAGWWPGHGGLGQPAFYAYAYPEPDGYRDADLPAGARWDEELGEYLFPWDAVLAAVDPAGAVHTFLETTYGRAADAGDWDRAALERSPALARELTALVRAADAPIG
;
A
#
# COMPACT_ATOMS: atom_id res chain seq x y z
N GLY A 1 26.05 2.03 -0.71
CA GLY A 1 26.51 0.78 -0.09
C GLY A 1 25.93 0.74 1.27
N GLY A 2 24.75 0.13 1.47
CA GLY A 2 24.00 0.41 2.71
C GLY A 2 23.50 -0.78 3.51
N VAL A 3 22.94 -1.79 2.85
CA VAL A 3 22.22 -2.88 3.53
C VAL A 3 22.91 -4.22 3.27
N PRO A 4 23.23 -5.02 4.31
CA PRO A 4 23.86 -6.33 4.14
C PRO A 4 23.04 -7.23 3.21
N ASN A 5 23.69 -7.89 2.25
CA ASN A 5 23.08 -8.75 1.23
C ASN A 5 22.15 -8.04 0.22
N LEU A 6 22.15 -6.71 0.17
CA LEU A 6 21.44 -5.93 -0.85
C LEU A 6 22.45 -5.09 -1.64
N PRO A 7 22.85 -5.53 -2.85
CA PRO A 7 23.78 -4.77 -3.69
C PRO A 7 23.19 -3.40 -4.05
N ASP A 8 24.01 -2.36 -4.01
CA ASP A 8 23.56 -0.97 -4.24
C ASP A 8 22.83 -0.74 -5.55
N TRP A 9 23.24 -1.42 -6.61
CA TRP A 9 22.60 -1.28 -7.92
C TRP A 9 21.15 -1.80 -7.89
N VAL A 10 20.83 -2.78 -7.04
CA VAL A 10 19.46 -3.28 -6.83
C VAL A 10 18.62 -2.22 -6.12
N THR A 11 19.14 -1.61 -5.05
CA THR A 11 18.44 -0.54 -4.33
C THR A 11 18.23 0.69 -5.23
N ARG A 12 19.25 1.03 -6.03
CA ARG A 12 19.21 2.19 -6.92
C ARG A 12 18.26 2.02 -8.10
N GLU A 13 17.98 0.78 -8.51
CA GLU A 13 16.98 0.48 -9.54
C GLU A 13 15.57 0.35 -8.92
N ALA A 14 15.43 -0.37 -7.80
CA ALA A 14 14.14 -0.58 -7.11
C ALA A 14 13.55 0.72 -6.52
N TYR A 15 14.42 1.68 -6.16
CA TYR A 15 14.07 3.02 -5.69
C TYR A 15 14.62 4.10 -6.64
N SER A 16 14.78 3.77 -7.93
CA SER A 16 15.18 4.74 -8.96
C SER A 16 14.15 5.85 -9.17
N HIS A 17 12.90 5.57 -8.79
CA HIS A 17 11.74 6.43 -8.91
C HIS A 17 11.00 6.48 -7.58
N GLU A 18 10.16 7.50 -7.43
CA GLU A 18 9.24 7.60 -6.31
C GLU A 18 8.33 6.37 -6.27
N CYS A 19 8.17 5.77 -5.09
CA CYS A 19 7.36 4.57 -4.92
C CYS A 19 6.46 4.68 -3.69
N ALA A 20 5.26 4.12 -3.79
CA ALA A 20 4.44 3.77 -2.64
C ALA A 20 4.44 2.25 -2.50
N SER A 21 4.72 1.76 -1.30
CA SER A 21 4.75 0.35 -0.97
C SER A 21 3.77 0.09 0.17
N ALA A 22 3.00 -0.97 0.07
CA ALA A 22 2.10 -1.40 1.12
C ALA A 22 1.96 -2.92 1.11
N GLY A 23 1.64 -3.48 2.27
CA GLY A 23 1.45 -4.92 2.38
C GLY A 23 1.06 -5.35 3.77
N TRP A 24 1.22 -6.64 4.04
CA TRP A 24 0.94 -7.24 5.33
C TRP A 24 2.16 -8.01 5.82
N TRP A 25 2.47 -7.86 7.10
CA TRP A 25 3.49 -8.63 7.79
C TRP A 25 2.83 -9.51 8.85
N PRO A 26 3.22 -10.79 8.96
CA PRO A 26 2.74 -11.69 10.01
C PRO A 26 3.37 -11.42 11.38
N GLY A 27 4.22 -10.39 11.52
CA GLY A 27 4.89 -10.03 12.76
C GLY A 27 6.35 -10.46 12.88
N HIS A 28 6.96 -10.98 11.81
CA HIS A 28 8.43 -11.11 11.72
C HIS A 28 9.05 -9.76 11.34
N GLY A 29 10.15 -9.34 11.98
CA GLY A 29 10.91 -8.14 11.56
C GLY A 29 10.92 -6.94 12.52
N GLY A 30 10.53 -7.10 13.79
CA GLY A 30 10.73 -6.07 14.83
C GLY A 30 9.46 -5.58 15.52
N LEU A 31 8.33 -5.57 14.80
CA LEU A 31 7.03 -5.13 15.34
C LEU A 31 6.43 -6.07 16.42
N GLY A 32 6.85 -7.34 16.42
CA GLY A 32 6.38 -8.36 17.35
C GLY A 32 4.91 -8.78 17.20
N GLN A 33 4.19 -8.19 16.26
CA GLN A 33 2.77 -8.44 16.00
C GLN A 33 2.45 -8.29 14.50
N PRO A 34 1.40 -8.97 14.00
CA PRO A 34 0.99 -8.81 12.61
C PRO A 34 0.39 -7.43 12.36
N ALA A 35 0.66 -6.85 11.19
CA ALA A 35 0.14 -5.55 10.81
C ALA A 35 0.11 -5.39 9.29
N PHE A 36 -0.79 -4.55 8.78
CA PHE A 36 -0.58 -3.93 7.48
C PHE A 36 0.41 -2.77 7.63
N TYR A 37 1.20 -2.54 6.59
CA TYR A 37 2.14 -1.42 6.53
C TYR A 37 1.98 -0.65 5.22
N ALA A 38 2.37 0.62 5.23
CA ALA A 38 2.51 1.42 4.01
C ALA A 38 3.57 2.53 4.19
N TYR A 39 4.40 2.74 3.17
CA TYR A 39 5.35 3.85 3.12
C TYR A 39 5.50 4.40 1.71
N ALA A 40 6.03 5.63 1.62
CA ALA A 40 6.47 6.23 0.37
C ALA A 40 7.97 6.52 0.42
N TYR A 41 8.68 6.35 -0.70
CA TYR A 41 10.10 6.66 -0.80
C TYR A 41 10.44 7.37 -2.12
N PRO A 42 11.22 8.47 -2.08
CA PRO A 42 11.45 9.29 -0.88
C PRO A 42 10.10 9.73 -0.28
N GLU A 43 10.05 9.95 1.04
CA GLU A 43 8.84 10.42 1.70
C GLU A 43 8.51 11.84 1.20
N PRO A 44 7.37 12.08 0.52
CA PRO A 44 7.01 13.42 0.06
C PRO A 44 6.52 14.29 1.22
N ASP A 45 6.71 15.60 1.12
CA ASP A 45 6.26 16.54 2.15
C ASP A 45 4.75 16.41 2.39
N GLY A 46 4.36 16.27 3.66
CA GLY A 46 2.97 16.07 4.06
C GLY A 46 2.47 14.63 3.94
N TYR A 47 3.30 13.66 3.54
CA TYR A 47 2.88 12.26 3.42
C TYR A 47 2.21 11.73 4.69
N ARG A 48 2.70 12.16 5.87
CA ARG A 48 2.29 11.71 7.21
C ARG A 48 0.88 12.16 7.65
N ASP A 49 0.25 13.08 6.92
CA ASP A 49 -1.06 13.63 7.28
C ASP A 49 -2.23 12.86 6.64
N ALA A 50 -2.06 11.56 6.33
CA ALA A 50 -3.16 10.76 5.79
C ALA A 50 -4.27 10.56 6.83
N ASP A 51 -5.52 10.62 6.38
CA ASP A 51 -6.68 10.29 7.22
C ASP A 51 -6.80 8.76 7.37
N LEU A 52 -6.25 8.24 8.47
CA LEU A 52 -6.16 6.80 8.70
C LEU A 52 -7.44 6.22 9.34
N PRO A 53 -7.76 4.94 9.08
CA PRO A 53 -8.80 4.24 9.83
C PRO A 53 -8.42 4.11 11.32
N ALA A 54 -9.43 3.94 12.18
CA ALA A 54 -9.23 3.83 13.62
C ALA A 54 -8.24 2.70 13.98
N GLY A 55 -7.21 3.03 14.75
CA GLY A 55 -6.18 2.10 15.21
C GLY A 55 -4.95 1.99 14.29
N ALA A 56 -5.01 2.52 13.07
CA ALA A 56 -3.81 2.74 12.26
C ALA A 56 -3.05 4.00 12.73
N ARG A 57 -1.73 4.02 12.53
CA ARG A 57 -0.85 5.13 12.96
C ARG A 57 0.41 5.22 12.10
N TRP A 58 1.08 6.38 12.15
CA TRP A 58 2.47 6.50 11.73
C TRP A 58 3.42 5.95 12.80
N ASP A 59 4.50 5.30 12.38
CA ASP A 59 5.58 4.83 13.24
C ASP A 59 6.88 5.56 12.87
N GLU A 60 7.36 6.43 13.76
CA GLU A 60 8.52 7.28 13.51
C GLU A 60 9.84 6.50 13.44
N GLU A 61 9.92 5.35 14.12
CA GLU A 61 11.14 4.54 14.14
C GLU A 61 11.31 3.80 12.82
N LEU A 62 10.20 3.27 12.28
CA LEU A 62 10.20 2.55 11.02
C LEU A 62 10.05 3.46 9.79
N GLY A 63 9.47 4.65 9.96
CA GLY A 63 9.18 5.56 8.87
C GLY A 63 8.05 5.07 7.97
N GLU A 64 7.03 4.44 8.57
CA GLU A 64 5.91 3.86 7.83
C GLU A 64 4.59 3.94 8.62
N TYR A 65 3.48 3.87 7.90
CA TYR A 65 2.17 3.63 8.48
C TYR A 65 2.02 2.18 8.88
N LEU A 66 1.37 1.95 10.03
CA LEU A 66 1.06 0.64 10.56
C LEU A 66 -0.43 0.54 10.91
N PHE A 67 -1.05 -0.55 10.50
CA PHE A 67 -2.40 -0.92 10.94
C PHE A 67 -2.36 -2.30 11.61
N PRO A 68 -2.26 -2.34 12.96
CA PRO A 68 -2.15 -3.59 13.71
C PRO A 68 -3.32 -4.52 13.46
N TRP A 69 -3.03 -5.82 13.34
CA TRP A 69 -4.02 -6.84 13.01
C TRP A 69 -5.18 -6.90 14.02
N ASP A 70 -4.90 -6.71 15.31
CA ASP A 70 -5.95 -6.67 16.33
C ASP A 70 -6.92 -5.49 16.13
N ALA A 71 -6.43 -4.35 15.65
CA ALA A 71 -7.28 -3.20 15.32
C ALA A 71 -8.13 -3.48 14.06
N VAL A 72 -7.58 -4.19 13.08
CA VAL A 72 -8.33 -4.66 11.90
C VAL A 72 -9.47 -5.58 12.32
N LEU A 73 -9.19 -6.56 13.19
CA LEU A 73 -10.19 -7.52 13.68
C LEU A 73 -11.28 -6.86 14.54
N ALA A 74 -10.97 -5.75 15.22
CA ALA A 74 -11.91 -5.00 16.02
C ALA A 74 -12.80 -4.05 15.20
N ALA A 75 -12.50 -3.82 13.92
CA ALA A 75 -13.29 -2.94 13.07
C ALA A 75 -14.67 -3.53 12.74
N VAL A 76 -15.67 -2.66 12.58
CA VAL A 76 -17.04 -3.05 12.18
C VAL A 76 -17.04 -3.71 10.79
N ASP A 77 -16.21 -3.21 9.89
CA ASP A 77 -15.94 -3.78 8.57
C ASP A 77 -14.42 -3.91 8.36
N PRO A 78 -13.82 -5.06 8.72
CA PRO A 78 -12.37 -5.26 8.62
C PRO A 78 -11.84 -5.10 7.18
N ALA A 79 -12.57 -5.60 6.19
CA ALA A 79 -12.15 -5.51 4.79
C ALA A 79 -12.22 -4.06 4.30
N GLY A 80 -13.29 -3.34 4.61
CA GLY A 80 -13.41 -1.91 4.30
C GLY A 80 -12.38 -1.05 5.01
N ALA A 81 -12.02 -1.37 6.26
CA ALA A 81 -10.98 -0.67 6.99
C ALA A 81 -9.59 -0.85 6.35
N VAL A 82 -9.25 -2.07 5.94
CA VAL A 82 -7.99 -2.34 5.21
C VAL A 82 -7.97 -1.62 3.86
N HIS A 83 -9.09 -1.65 3.12
CA HIS A 83 -9.20 -0.92 1.87
C HIS A 83 -8.97 0.59 2.07
N THR A 84 -9.62 1.17 3.08
CA THR A 84 -9.46 2.59 3.44
C THR A 84 -8.00 2.89 3.78
N PHE A 85 -7.32 2.04 4.56
CA PHE A 85 -5.89 2.18 4.86
C PHE A 85 -5.04 2.22 3.60
N LEU A 86 -5.24 1.27 2.68
CA LEU A 86 -4.46 1.19 1.44
C LEU A 86 -4.73 2.38 0.51
N GLU A 87 -6.00 2.77 0.35
CA GLU A 87 -6.39 3.89 -0.52
C GLU A 87 -5.89 5.24 0.01
N THR A 88 -6.03 5.49 1.32
CA THR A 88 -5.65 6.78 1.91
C THR A 88 -4.15 6.97 1.92
N THR A 89 -3.38 5.93 2.24
CA THR A 89 -1.91 5.97 2.20
C THR A 89 -1.38 6.09 0.78
N TYR A 90 -1.94 5.36 -0.20
CA TYR A 90 -1.60 5.53 -1.62
C TYR A 90 -1.96 6.92 -2.14
N GLY A 91 -3.20 7.36 -1.92
CA GLY A 91 -3.69 8.66 -2.37
C GLY A 91 -2.84 9.79 -1.80
N ARG A 92 -2.46 9.71 -0.52
CA ARG A 92 -1.58 10.70 0.09
C ARG A 92 -0.18 10.72 -0.51
N ALA A 93 0.41 9.56 -0.84
CA ALA A 93 1.69 9.51 -1.54
C ALA A 93 1.60 10.15 -2.92
N ALA A 94 0.58 9.78 -3.69
CA ALA A 94 0.40 10.25 -5.06
C ALA A 94 0.09 11.74 -5.12
N ASP A 95 -0.75 12.26 -4.22
CA ASP A 95 -1.09 13.68 -4.17
C ASP A 95 0.09 14.54 -3.69
N ALA A 96 0.85 14.08 -2.68
CA ALA A 96 2.01 14.80 -2.16
C ALA A 96 3.23 14.72 -3.10
N GLY A 97 3.37 13.63 -3.86
CA GLY A 97 4.39 13.44 -4.88
C GLY A 97 4.05 14.03 -6.25
N ASP A 98 2.87 14.65 -6.42
CA ASP A 98 2.37 15.18 -7.70
C ASP A 98 2.39 14.12 -8.83
N TRP A 99 1.98 12.89 -8.50
CA TRP A 99 1.95 11.79 -9.47
C TRP A 99 0.79 11.93 -10.44
N ASP A 100 0.99 11.51 -11.69
CA ASP A 100 -0.10 11.35 -12.66
C ASP A 100 -0.98 10.15 -12.30
N ARG A 101 -1.92 10.38 -11.38
CA ARG A 101 -2.88 9.37 -10.93
C ARG A 101 -3.75 8.84 -12.07
N ALA A 102 -4.03 9.64 -13.09
CA ALA A 102 -4.80 9.16 -14.24
C ALA A 102 -4.02 8.12 -15.07
N ALA A 103 -2.70 8.24 -15.13
CA ALA A 103 -1.84 7.23 -15.75
C ALA A 103 -1.65 5.97 -14.88
N LEU A 104 -1.71 6.11 -13.54
CA LEU A 104 -1.47 5.02 -12.59
C LEU A 104 -2.73 4.22 -12.23
N GLU A 105 -3.86 4.88 -12.10
CA GLU A 105 -5.10 4.29 -11.63
C GLU A 105 -5.90 3.65 -12.76
N ARG A 106 -6.45 2.47 -12.49
CA ARG A 106 -7.38 1.84 -13.42
C ARG A 106 -8.78 2.39 -13.20
N SER A 107 -9.43 2.79 -14.28
CA SER A 107 -10.83 3.21 -14.16
C SER A 107 -11.71 2.05 -13.66
N PRO A 108 -12.69 2.30 -12.78
CA PRO A 108 -13.65 1.27 -12.34
C PRO A 108 -14.46 0.67 -13.49
N ALA A 109 -14.55 1.37 -14.62
CA ALA A 109 -15.14 0.84 -15.85
C ALA A 109 -14.22 -0.24 -16.47
N LEU A 110 -12.93 0.06 -16.63
CA LEU A 110 -11.93 -0.87 -17.17
C LEU A 110 -11.78 -2.11 -16.28
N ALA A 111 -11.81 -1.95 -14.96
CA ALA A 111 -11.73 -3.08 -14.03
C ALA A 111 -12.94 -4.03 -14.16
N ARG A 112 -14.15 -3.49 -14.34
CA ARG A 112 -15.36 -4.28 -14.56
C ARG A 112 -15.35 -4.96 -15.93
N GLU A 113 -14.89 -4.27 -16.96
CA GLU A 113 -14.75 -4.82 -18.31
C GLU A 113 -13.74 -5.97 -18.34
N LEU A 114 -12.56 -5.81 -17.76
CA LEU A 114 -11.56 -6.89 -17.64
C LEU A 114 -12.09 -8.08 -16.83
N THR A 115 -12.80 -7.83 -15.73
CA THR A 115 -13.43 -8.90 -14.93
C THR A 115 -14.46 -9.67 -15.75
N ALA A 116 -15.27 -8.97 -16.55
CA ALA A 116 -16.24 -9.59 -17.43
C ALA A 116 -15.56 -10.41 -18.55
N LEU A 117 -14.48 -9.87 -19.14
CA LEU A 117 -13.69 -10.57 -20.18
C LEU A 117 -13.02 -11.83 -19.65
N VAL A 118 -12.40 -11.79 -18.46
CA VAL A 118 -11.80 -12.98 -17.83
C VAL A 118 -12.87 -14.04 -17.55
N ARG A 119 -14.02 -13.64 -16.99
CA ARG A 119 -15.14 -14.57 -16.75
C ARG A 119 -15.71 -15.17 -18.03
N ALA A 120 -15.75 -14.41 -19.12
CA ALA A 120 -16.21 -14.89 -20.41
C ALA A 120 -15.20 -15.87 -21.06
N ALA A 121 -13.90 -15.65 -20.86
CA ALA A 121 -12.85 -16.55 -21.33
C ALA A 121 -12.82 -17.89 -20.56
N ASP A 122 -13.22 -17.88 -19.28
CA ASP A 122 -13.33 -19.08 -18.44
C ASP A 122 -14.68 -19.82 -18.59
N ALA A 123 -15.61 -19.31 -19.40
CA ALA A 123 -16.87 -19.98 -19.64
C ALA A 123 -16.66 -21.24 -20.51
N PRO A 124 -17.21 -22.42 -20.12
CA PRO A 124 -17.07 -23.63 -20.92
C PRO A 124 -17.70 -23.42 -22.29
N ILE A 125 -16.96 -23.82 -23.34
CA ILE A 125 -17.45 -23.84 -24.71
C ILE A 125 -18.53 -24.93 -24.77
N GLY A 126 -19.78 -24.53 -25.03
CA GLY A 126 -20.93 -25.42 -25.12
C GLY A 126 -20.92 -26.32 -26.35
#